data_AF-A0AAE1V4Q3-F1
#
_entry.id   AF-A0AAE1V4Q3-F1
#
_cell.length_a   1.000
_cell.length_b   1.000
_cell.length_c   1.000
_cell.angle_alpha   90.00
_cell.angle_beta   90.00
_cell.angle_gamma   90.00
#
_symmetry.space_group_name_H-M   'P 1'
#
loop_
_entity.id
_entity.type
_entity.pdbx_description
1 polymer ?
#
loop_
_entity_poly.entity_id
_entity_poly.type
_entity_poly.pdbx_seq_one_letter_code
_entity_poly.pdbx_strand_id
1 'polypeptide(L)'
;MAFDTKVTVVSTSLNKKDEAIECLGADSFLVSRDPDQMQGEERAESSVAIANVATVEAEVDASRHEIVGVVAEVGREVDKVKVRENVGVGVLVGSCRKCDSCTNDLEQYCASHIGTYSTTYYDGTTTYEGYSDLMVADEHFIFRWPENLPMEAAPLLCAGINTYSPLKYFGLDKPGMHIGVVGLGGLGHMAVKFAKAFGCNVTH
;
A
#
# COMPACT_ATOMS: atom_id res chain seq x y z
N MET A 1 -0.41 -23.22 21.62
CA MET A 1 1.06 -23.14 21.54
C MET A 1 1.35 -21.72 21.10
N ALA A 2 1.90 -20.90 22.01
CA ALA A 2 2.14 -19.48 21.77
C ALA A 2 3.43 -19.32 20.96
N PHE A 3 3.39 -18.53 19.88
CA PHE A 3 4.60 -18.08 19.20
C PHE A 3 5.15 -16.90 20.00
N ASP A 4 6.40 -17.02 20.44
CA ASP A 4 7.13 -16.06 21.26
C ASP A 4 7.69 -14.94 20.34
N THR A 5 6.78 -14.24 19.64
CA THR A 5 7.15 -13.23 18.65
C THR A 5 7.37 -11.89 19.33
N LYS A 6 8.61 -11.40 19.29
CA LYS A 6 9.01 -10.11 19.85
C LYS A 6 8.69 -8.97 18.87
N VAL A 7 7.93 -7.97 19.32
CA VAL A 7 7.47 -6.80 18.56
C VAL A 7 8.28 -5.55 18.94
N THR A 8 9.08 -5.03 18.02
CA THR A 8 9.81 -3.75 18.19
C THR A 8 9.09 -2.64 17.42
N VAL A 9 8.78 -1.52 18.08
CA VAL A 9 8.22 -0.31 17.45
C VAL A 9 9.35 0.67 17.14
N VAL A 10 9.52 1.05 15.88
CA VAL A 10 10.48 2.07 15.46
C VAL A 10 9.74 3.37 15.18
N SER A 11 10.14 4.48 15.79
CA SER A 11 9.53 5.79 15.55
C SER A 11 10.54 6.93 15.60
N THR A 12 10.30 8.01 14.85
CA THR A 12 11.13 9.23 14.95
C THR A 12 10.93 10.01 16.25
N SER A 13 9.88 9.69 17.02
CA SER A 13 9.38 10.51 18.12
C SER A 13 9.32 9.72 19.43
N LEU A 14 10.22 10.05 20.37
CA LEU A 14 10.35 9.36 21.66
C LEU A 14 9.07 9.41 22.52
N ASN A 15 8.23 10.43 22.34
CA ASN A 15 6.99 10.61 23.09
C ASN A 15 5.94 9.52 22.84
N LYS A 16 6.09 8.71 21.78
CA LYS A 16 5.21 7.57 21.50
C LYS A 16 5.62 6.28 22.23
N LYS A 17 6.75 6.29 22.95
CA LYS A 17 7.32 5.11 23.61
C LYS A 17 6.36 4.50 24.64
N ASP A 18 5.80 5.32 25.51
CA ASP A 18 4.96 4.82 26.61
C ASP A 18 3.65 4.25 26.07
N GLU A 19 3.06 4.86 25.04
CA GLU A 19 1.91 4.30 24.33
C GLU A 19 2.26 2.96 23.66
N ALA A 20 3.41 2.88 22.98
CA ALA A 20 3.84 1.67 22.29
C ALA A 20 4.10 0.49 23.24
N ILE A 21 4.80 0.72 24.35
CA ILE A 21 5.16 -0.34 25.29
C ILE A 21 3.98 -0.67 26.22
N GLU A 22 3.36 0.35 26.82
CA GLU A 22 2.42 0.15 27.93
C GLU A 22 0.98 -0.04 27.46
N CYS A 23 0.58 0.60 26.35
CA CYS A 23 -0.79 0.52 25.85
C CYS A 23 -0.95 -0.48 24.71
N LEU A 24 0.03 -0.55 23.81
CA LEU A 24 -0.01 -1.41 22.62
C LEU A 24 0.72 -2.74 22.79
N GLY A 25 1.52 -2.88 23.85
CA GLY A 25 2.17 -4.14 24.21
C GLY A 25 3.37 -4.50 23.34
N ALA A 26 4.08 -3.51 22.79
CA ALA A 26 5.36 -3.75 22.12
C ALA A 26 6.43 -4.21 23.13
N ASP A 27 7.29 -5.14 22.72
CA ASP A 27 8.40 -5.66 23.51
C ASP A 27 9.60 -4.71 23.54
N SER A 28 9.78 -3.89 22.49
CA SER A 28 10.85 -2.90 22.41
C SER A 28 10.43 -1.66 21.60
N PHE A 29 11.10 -0.53 21.85
CA PHE A 29 10.87 0.73 21.15
C PHE A 29 12.21 1.38 20.77
N LEU A 30 12.38 1.73 19.50
CA LEU A 30 13.57 2.38 18.96
C LEU A 30 13.26 3.76 18.40
N VAL A 31 14.20 4.68 18.61
CA VAL A 31 14.16 6.01 17.99
C VAL A 31 14.95 5.97 16.69
N SER A 32 14.29 6.09 15.53
CA SER A 32 14.96 5.98 14.21
C SER A 32 16.02 7.06 13.94
N ARG A 33 16.01 8.14 14.71
CA ARG A 33 17.01 9.23 14.66
C ARG A 33 18.23 8.99 15.55
N ASP A 34 18.24 7.91 16.32
CA ASP A 34 19.35 7.52 17.18
C ASP A 34 20.17 6.40 16.49
N PRO A 35 21.35 6.72 15.92
CA PRO A 35 22.15 5.77 15.17
C PRO A 35 22.66 4.59 16.01
N ASP A 36 22.85 4.78 17.32
CA ASP A 36 23.36 3.74 18.22
C ASP A 36 22.26 2.71 18.51
N GLN A 37 20.99 3.16 18.60
CA GLN A 37 19.84 2.28 18.74
C GLN A 37 19.58 1.44 17.48
N MET A 38 19.83 2.02 16.30
CA MET A 38 19.67 1.34 15.02
C MET A 38 20.80 0.34 14.71
N GLN A 39 22.02 0.57 15.22
CA GLN A 39 23.16 -0.36 15.05
C GLN A 39 23.13 -1.56 16.01
N GLY A 40 22.42 -1.47 17.14
CA GLY A 40 22.39 -2.51 18.17
C GLY A 40 21.53 -3.74 17.82
N GLU A 41 20.51 -3.60 16.97
CA GLU A 41 19.57 -4.70 16.64
C GLU A 41 19.99 -5.58 15.45
N GLU A 42 21.06 -5.24 14.72
CA GLU A 42 21.59 -6.02 13.58
C GLU A 42 22.03 -7.46 13.96
N ARG A 43 21.88 -7.88 15.23
CA ARG A 43 22.29 -9.19 15.76
C ARG A 43 21.23 -9.97 16.55
N ALA A 44 19.97 -9.54 16.60
CA ALA A 44 18.91 -10.35 17.19
C ALA A 44 18.20 -11.18 16.11
N GLU A 45 18.60 -12.45 15.98
CA GLU A 45 17.81 -13.45 15.24
C GLU A 45 16.41 -13.55 15.87
N SER A 46 15.37 -13.58 15.04
CA SER A 46 13.91 -13.59 15.36
C SER A 46 13.32 -12.18 15.58
N SER A 47 12.96 -11.40 14.56
CA SER A 47 11.93 -11.72 13.56
C SER A 47 12.02 -10.73 12.39
N VAL A 48 12.76 -11.07 11.34
CA VAL A 48 12.49 -10.50 10.01
C VAL A 48 11.39 -11.36 9.42
N ALA A 49 10.20 -10.79 9.20
CA ALA A 49 9.17 -11.46 8.43
C ALA A 49 9.60 -11.46 6.95
N ILE A 50 10.48 -12.41 6.61
CA ILE A 50 10.80 -12.75 5.22
C ILE A 50 9.63 -13.58 4.68
N ALA A 51 8.58 -12.89 4.24
CA ALA A 51 7.62 -13.39 3.26
C ALA A 51 7.84 -12.63 1.95
N ASN A 52 7.12 -12.94 0.86
CA ASN A 52 7.12 -12.18 -0.40
C ASN A 52 6.65 -10.74 -0.18
N VAL A 53 7.37 -9.93 0.57
CA VAL A 53 6.89 -8.69 1.16
C VAL A 53 7.96 -7.62 1.06
N ALA A 54 7.56 -6.38 0.81
CA ALA A 54 8.42 -5.20 0.93
C ALA A 54 7.98 -4.30 2.09
N THR A 55 8.96 -3.72 2.78
CA THR A 55 8.74 -2.66 3.78
C THR A 55 8.79 -1.29 3.11
N VAL A 56 7.77 -0.44 3.30
CA VAL A 56 7.64 0.86 2.63
C VAL A 56 7.63 2.01 3.64
N GLU A 57 8.55 2.98 3.50
CA GLU A 57 8.52 4.25 4.25
C GLU A 57 7.50 5.21 3.62
N ALA A 58 6.38 5.48 4.31
CA ALA A 58 5.27 6.26 3.75
C ALA A 58 5.37 7.77 4.02
N GLU A 59 5.16 8.60 3.00
CA GLU A 59 4.87 10.03 3.20
C GLU A 59 3.35 10.22 3.38
N VAL A 60 2.97 10.81 4.52
CA VAL A 60 1.59 10.88 4.98
C VAL A 60 0.87 12.10 4.38
N ASP A 61 0.08 11.90 3.32
CA ASP A 61 -1.01 12.81 2.96
C ASP A 61 -2.24 12.04 2.40
N ALA A 62 -3.37 12.21 3.10
CA ALA A 62 -4.76 11.84 2.80
C ALA A 62 -5.14 10.40 2.30
N SER A 63 -5.96 9.72 3.12
CA SER A 63 -6.81 8.54 2.86
C SER A 63 -6.17 7.12 2.82
N ARG A 64 -6.75 6.26 3.67
CA ARG A 64 -6.21 5.05 4.34
C ARG A 64 -5.96 3.81 3.47
N HIS A 65 -5.48 3.98 2.24
CA HIS A 65 -5.08 2.88 1.34
C HIS A 65 -4.45 3.39 0.02
N GLU A 66 -3.92 4.63 0.02
CA GLU A 66 -3.21 5.24 -1.09
C GLU A 66 -1.74 5.42 -0.66
N ILE A 67 -1.03 4.31 -0.43
CA ILE A 67 0.33 4.35 0.14
C ILE A 67 1.35 4.47 -0.99
N VAL A 68 2.26 5.44 -0.90
CA VAL A 68 3.47 5.52 -1.72
C VAL A 68 4.67 5.68 -0.81
N GLY A 69 5.78 5.05 -1.16
CA GLY A 69 7.01 5.19 -0.40
C GLY A 69 8.19 4.47 -1.02
N VAL A 70 9.23 4.29 -0.21
CA VAL A 70 10.51 3.70 -0.64
C VAL A 70 10.68 2.32 -0.02
N VAL A 71 11.10 1.34 -0.81
CA VAL A 71 11.42 0.00 -0.32
C VAL A 71 12.61 0.05 0.62
N ALA A 72 12.40 -0.29 1.90
CA ALA A 72 13.43 -0.41 2.92
C ALA A 72 14.04 -1.82 2.97
N GLU A 73 13.22 -2.86 2.78
CA GLU A 73 13.62 -4.26 2.83
C GLU A 73 12.75 -5.11 1.88
N VAL A 74 13.29 -6.23 1.40
CA VAL A 74 12.58 -7.22 0.59
C VAL A 74 12.81 -8.63 1.10
N GLY A 75 11.78 -9.48 1.00
CA GLY A 75 11.91 -10.91 1.27
C GLY A 75 12.88 -11.63 0.32
N ARG A 76 13.38 -12.81 0.72
CA ARG A 76 14.37 -13.59 -0.04
C ARG A 76 13.86 -14.07 -1.40
N GLU A 77 12.55 -14.28 -1.51
CA GLU A 77 11.88 -14.78 -2.70
C GLU A 77 11.26 -13.66 -3.56
N VAL A 78 11.35 -12.40 -3.10
CA VAL A 78 10.85 -11.23 -3.85
C VAL A 78 11.79 -10.92 -5.01
N ASP A 79 11.23 -10.84 -6.22
CA ASP A 79 11.95 -10.43 -7.43
C ASP A 79 11.35 -9.18 -8.10
N LYS A 80 10.13 -8.79 -7.72
CA LYS A 80 9.40 -7.68 -8.34
C LYS A 80 9.99 -6.32 -8.04
N VAL A 81 10.57 -6.10 -6.85
CA VAL A 81 11.07 -4.78 -6.42
C VAL A 81 12.40 -4.91 -5.69
N LYS A 82 13.14 -3.81 -5.58
CA LYS A 82 14.43 -3.75 -4.88
C LYS A 82 14.45 -2.65 -3.84
N VAL A 83 15.31 -2.81 -2.84
CA VAL A 83 15.60 -1.77 -1.84
C VAL A 83 15.97 -0.46 -2.54
N ARG A 84 15.41 0.65 -2.05
CA ARG A 84 15.46 2.02 -2.59
C ARG A 84 14.58 2.31 -3.81
N GLU A 85 13.79 1.36 -4.31
CA GLU A 85 12.81 1.66 -5.35
C GLU A 85 11.56 2.33 -4.76
N ASN A 86 10.96 3.24 -5.52
CA ASN A 86 9.66 3.81 -5.18
C ASN A 86 8.56 2.79 -5.51
N VAL A 87 7.63 2.61 -4.58
CA VAL A 87 6.53 1.66 -4.72
C VAL A 87 5.24 2.25 -4.17
N GLY A 88 4.12 1.69 -4.62
CA GLY A 88 2.80 2.01 -4.09
C GLY A 88 2.04 0.77 -3.64
N VAL A 89 1.16 0.92 -2.65
CA VAL A 89 0.21 -0.11 -2.22
C VAL A 89 -1.19 0.49 -2.22
N GLY A 90 -2.11 -0.18 -2.91
CA GLY A 90 -3.49 0.26 -3.08
C GLY A 90 -4.43 -0.25 -2.00
N VAL A 91 -5.68 -0.52 -2.40
CA VAL A 91 -6.78 -0.95 -1.53
C VAL A 91 -6.76 -2.42 -1.09
N LEU A 92 -5.95 -3.26 -1.74
CA LEU A 92 -5.84 -4.68 -1.46
C LEU A 92 -4.43 -5.04 -1.03
N VAL A 93 -4.33 -5.99 -0.10
CA VAL A 93 -3.07 -6.59 0.37
C VAL A 93 -3.10 -8.13 0.35
N GLY A 94 -4.20 -8.70 -0.12
CA GLY A 94 -4.39 -10.15 -0.20
C GLY A 94 -5.59 -10.58 -1.03
N SER A 95 -5.57 -11.82 -1.49
CA SER A 95 -6.70 -12.54 -2.09
C SER A 95 -6.50 -14.06 -2.01
N CYS A 96 -7.43 -14.88 -2.53
CA CYS A 96 -7.25 -16.33 -2.49
C CYS A 96 -6.23 -16.86 -3.52
N ARG A 97 -5.85 -16.04 -4.51
CA ARG A 97 -4.87 -16.33 -5.57
C ARG A 97 -5.14 -17.54 -6.47
N LYS A 98 -6.35 -18.11 -6.40
CA LYS A 98 -6.69 -19.36 -7.12
C LYS A 98 -8.07 -19.44 -7.74
N CYS A 99 -8.97 -18.48 -7.45
CA CYS A 99 -10.28 -18.44 -8.08
C CYS A 99 -10.21 -17.80 -9.46
N ASP A 100 -11.25 -17.98 -10.27
CA ASP A 100 -11.35 -17.43 -11.63
C ASP A 100 -11.03 -15.93 -11.68
N SER A 101 -11.53 -15.13 -10.73
CA SER A 101 -11.19 -13.70 -10.67
C SER A 101 -9.69 -13.47 -10.49
N CYS A 102 -9.05 -14.19 -9.56
CA CYS A 102 -7.62 -14.04 -9.30
C CYS A 102 -6.75 -14.53 -10.47
N THR A 103 -7.16 -15.58 -11.17
CA THR A 103 -6.42 -16.10 -12.33
C THR A 103 -6.58 -15.23 -13.59
N ASN A 104 -7.48 -14.26 -13.55
CA ASN A 104 -7.71 -13.28 -14.62
C ASN A 104 -7.31 -11.85 -14.21
N ASP A 105 -6.44 -11.69 -13.20
CA ASP A 105 -5.96 -10.39 -12.70
C ASP A 105 -7.09 -9.46 -12.22
N LEU A 106 -8.11 -10.06 -11.58
CA LEU A 106 -9.29 -9.38 -11.04
C LEU A 106 -9.46 -9.67 -9.54
N GLU A 107 -8.39 -9.54 -8.76
CA GLU A 107 -8.39 -9.82 -7.32
C GLU A 107 -9.42 -9.01 -6.54
N GLN A 108 -9.80 -7.82 -7.01
CA GLN A 108 -10.87 -7.01 -6.44
C GLN A 108 -12.25 -7.68 -6.49
N TYR A 109 -12.44 -8.66 -7.36
CA TYR A 109 -13.65 -9.48 -7.43
C TYR A 109 -13.47 -10.85 -6.75
N CYS A 110 -12.38 -11.06 -6.00
CA CYS A 110 -12.23 -12.23 -5.16
C CYS A 110 -13.16 -12.13 -3.94
N ALA A 111 -13.92 -13.18 -3.66
CA ALA A 111 -14.77 -13.26 -2.46
C ALA A 111 -13.97 -13.28 -1.14
N SER A 112 -12.67 -13.55 -1.21
CA SER A 112 -11.75 -13.58 -0.07
C SER A 112 -10.59 -12.59 -0.25
N HIS A 113 -10.84 -11.45 -0.89
CA HIS A 113 -9.85 -10.36 -0.91
C HIS A 113 -9.64 -9.82 0.51
N ILE A 114 -8.43 -9.32 0.76
CA ILE A 114 -8.03 -8.72 2.03
C ILE A 114 -7.72 -7.25 1.76
N GLY A 115 -8.39 -6.38 2.51
CA GLY A 115 -8.24 -4.94 2.39
C GLY A 115 -7.04 -4.42 3.16
N THR A 116 -6.50 -3.30 2.71
CA THR A 116 -5.33 -2.66 3.33
C THR A 116 -5.52 -2.27 4.81
N TYR A 117 -6.76 -2.17 5.29
CA TYR A 117 -7.08 -1.83 6.67
C TYR A 117 -8.40 -2.47 7.14
N SER A 118 -8.54 -2.64 8.46
CA SER A 118 -9.77 -3.12 9.13
C SER A 118 -10.28 -4.47 8.60
N THR A 119 -9.38 -5.32 8.10
CA THR A 119 -9.67 -6.71 7.73
C THR A 119 -8.72 -7.67 8.43
N THR A 120 -8.99 -8.96 8.36
CA THR A 120 -8.11 -9.98 8.95
C THR A 120 -7.13 -10.49 7.90
N TYR A 121 -5.84 -10.40 8.18
CA TYR A 121 -4.78 -10.96 7.35
C TYR A 121 -4.69 -12.48 7.49
N TYR A 122 -3.86 -13.14 6.68
CA TYR A 122 -3.76 -14.61 6.65
C TYR A 122 -3.33 -15.23 7.98
N ASP A 123 -2.55 -14.51 8.78
CA ASP A 123 -2.05 -14.93 10.09
C ASP A 123 -3.05 -14.66 11.24
N GLY A 124 -4.22 -14.11 10.93
CA GLY A 124 -5.25 -13.77 11.91
C GLY A 124 -5.09 -12.38 12.53
N THR A 125 -4.06 -11.62 12.19
CA THR A 125 -3.88 -10.24 12.65
C THR A 125 -4.82 -9.28 11.91
N THR A 126 -5.08 -8.12 12.51
CA THR A 126 -5.83 -7.04 11.83
C THR A 126 -4.91 -6.30 10.87
N THR A 127 -5.36 -6.00 9.66
CA THR A 127 -4.63 -5.10 8.75
C THR A 127 -4.77 -3.65 9.21
N TYR A 128 -3.65 -2.94 9.28
CA TYR A 128 -3.58 -1.54 9.67
C TYR A 128 -3.19 -0.68 8.46
N GLU A 129 -3.82 0.48 8.33
CA GLU A 129 -3.57 1.41 7.21
C GLU A 129 -2.19 2.06 7.23
N GLY A 130 -1.87 2.79 6.15
CA GLY A 130 -0.59 3.51 5.98
C GLY A 130 -0.38 4.78 6.81
N TYR A 131 -1.07 4.99 7.95
CA TYR A 131 -0.72 6.07 8.89
C TYR A 131 0.40 5.63 9.86
N SER A 132 1.29 4.78 9.38
CA SER A 132 2.47 4.26 10.06
C SER A 132 3.71 4.67 9.30
N ASP A 133 4.83 4.78 10.02
CA ASP A 133 6.12 5.08 9.41
C ASP A 133 6.59 3.91 8.49
N LEU A 134 6.00 2.72 8.64
CA LEU A 134 6.34 1.48 7.92
C LEU A 134 5.08 0.71 7.51
N MET A 135 5.11 0.13 6.31
CA MET A 135 4.10 -0.81 5.83
C MET A 135 4.74 -2.07 5.24
N VAL A 136 4.13 -3.24 5.50
CA VAL A 136 4.58 -4.57 5.08
C VAL A 136 3.48 -5.15 4.18
N ALA A 137 3.74 -5.35 2.89
CA ALA A 137 2.74 -5.84 1.92
C ALA A 137 3.30 -6.91 0.96
N ASP A 138 2.46 -7.89 0.59
CA ASP A 138 2.83 -8.93 -0.38
C ASP A 138 3.18 -8.33 -1.75
N GLU A 139 4.25 -8.81 -2.39
CA GLU A 139 4.83 -8.25 -3.61
C GLU A 139 3.82 -8.19 -4.77
N HIS A 140 2.85 -9.11 -4.79
CA HIS A 140 1.81 -9.09 -5.81
C HIS A 140 0.97 -7.82 -5.75
N PHE A 141 0.69 -7.35 -4.53
CA PHE A 141 -0.13 -6.17 -4.24
C PHE A 141 0.69 -4.87 -4.18
N ILE A 142 2.00 -4.95 -4.38
CA ILE A 142 2.89 -3.80 -4.53
C ILE A 142 2.94 -3.37 -6.00
N PHE A 143 2.71 -2.10 -6.27
CA PHE A 143 2.90 -1.48 -7.58
C PHE A 143 4.29 -0.83 -7.66
N ARG A 144 5.02 -1.06 -8.75
CA ARG A 144 6.21 -0.24 -9.05
C ARG A 144 5.77 1.19 -9.33
N TRP A 145 6.39 2.15 -8.64
CA TRP A 145 6.09 3.56 -8.85
C TRP A 145 7.05 4.17 -9.88
N PRO A 146 6.56 4.76 -10.98
CA PRO A 146 7.43 5.37 -11.98
C PRO A 146 8.30 6.48 -11.39
N GLU A 147 9.60 6.52 -11.74
CA GLU A 147 10.54 7.52 -11.22
C GLU A 147 10.13 8.98 -11.51
N ASN A 148 9.41 9.19 -12.61
CA ASN A 148 8.94 10.50 -13.03
C ASN A 148 7.54 10.87 -12.51
N LEU A 149 6.94 10.02 -11.66
CA LEU A 149 5.64 10.27 -11.06
C LEU A 149 5.83 10.80 -9.62
N PRO A 150 5.40 12.04 -9.32
CA PRO A 150 5.49 12.58 -7.96
C PRO A 150 4.72 11.68 -6.97
N MET A 151 5.24 11.54 -5.74
CA MET A 151 4.61 10.67 -4.72
C MET A 151 3.21 11.18 -4.31
N GLU A 152 2.98 12.49 -4.44
CA GLU A 152 1.68 13.14 -4.24
C GLU A 152 0.61 12.67 -5.26
N ALA A 153 1.01 11.91 -6.28
CA ALA A 153 0.07 11.22 -7.16
C ALA A 153 -0.49 9.92 -6.54
N ALA A 154 -0.21 9.63 -5.26
CA ALA A 154 -0.79 8.54 -4.48
C ALA A 154 -2.30 8.33 -4.68
N PRO A 155 -3.15 9.37 -4.86
CA PRO A 155 -4.57 9.20 -5.17
C PRO A 155 -4.89 8.37 -6.42
N LEU A 156 -3.89 8.10 -7.27
CA LEU A 156 -4.02 7.17 -8.39
C LEU A 156 -4.34 5.73 -7.93
N LEU A 157 -3.86 5.33 -6.75
CA LEU A 157 -3.97 3.97 -6.22
C LEU A 157 -5.39 3.60 -5.77
N CYS A 158 -6.29 4.57 -5.56
CA CYS A 158 -7.72 4.32 -5.34
C CYS A 158 -8.60 5.16 -6.26
N ALA A 159 -8.65 6.48 -6.13
CA ALA A 159 -9.51 7.31 -6.97
C ALA A 159 -9.17 7.18 -8.47
N GLY A 160 -7.88 7.07 -8.78
CA GLY A 160 -7.41 6.87 -10.15
C GLY A 160 -7.90 5.56 -10.76
N ILE A 161 -7.54 4.42 -10.15
CA ILE A 161 -7.91 3.11 -10.69
C ILE A 161 -9.43 2.89 -10.73
N ASN A 162 -10.19 3.39 -9.74
CA ASN A 162 -11.65 3.31 -9.72
C ASN A 162 -12.32 4.02 -10.91
N THR A 163 -11.66 5.02 -11.48
CA THR A 163 -12.19 5.76 -12.65
C THR A 163 -11.59 5.25 -13.95
N TYR A 164 -10.31 4.86 -13.95
CA TYR A 164 -9.63 4.29 -15.11
C TYR A 164 -10.19 2.92 -15.52
N SER A 165 -10.42 2.03 -14.55
CA SER A 165 -10.90 0.66 -14.80
C SER A 165 -12.21 0.61 -15.60
N PRO A 166 -13.30 1.30 -15.20
CA PRO A 166 -14.54 1.30 -16.00
C PRO A 166 -14.35 1.99 -17.36
N LEU A 167 -13.54 3.04 -17.46
CA LEU A 167 -13.25 3.70 -18.75
C LEU A 167 -12.63 2.70 -19.75
N LYS A 168 -11.68 1.88 -19.30
CA LYS A 168 -11.08 0.82 -20.12
C LYS A 168 -12.02 -0.34 -20.38
N TYR A 169 -12.64 -0.88 -19.33
CA TYR A 169 -13.47 -2.08 -19.41
C TYR A 169 -14.66 -1.90 -20.36
N PHE A 170 -15.31 -0.72 -20.34
CA PHE A 170 -16.43 -0.42 -21.22
C PHE A 170 -16.00 0.20 -22.58
N GLY A 171 -14.70 0.30 -22.85
CA GLY A 171 -14.17 0.85 -24.11
C GLY A 171 -14.50 2.33 -24.32
N LEU A 172 -14.56 3.11 -23.24
CA LEU A 172 -14.86 4.54 -23.22
C LEU A 172 -13.60 5.43 -23.37
N ASP A 173 -12.46 4.81 -23.66
CA ASP A 173 -11.13 5.40 -23.77
C ASP A 173 -10.73 5.72 -25.22
N LYS A 174 -11.69 5.73 -26.15
CA LYS A 174 -11.43 6.02 -27.57
C LYS A 174 -11.48 7.53 -27.85
N PRO A 175 -10.51 8.09 -28.59
CA PRO A 175 -10.53 9.50 -28.95
C PRO A 175 -11.84 9.93 -29.62
N GLY A 176 -12.33 11.12 -29.28
CA GLY A 176 -13.56 11.70 -29.82
C GLY A 176 -14.85 11.26 -29.13
N MET A 177 -14.81 10.29 -28.20
CA MET A 177 -16.00 9.94 -27.40
C MET A 177 -16.45 11.10 -26.52
N HIS A 178 -17.75 11.18 -26.24
CA HIS A 178 -18.35 12.17 -25.33
C HIS A 178 -18.66 11.53 -23.98
N ILE A 179 -18.02 12.00 -22.92
CA ILE A 179 -18.11 11.45 -21.57
C ILE A 179 -18.71 12.51 -20.63
N GLY A 180 -19.80 12.17 -19.95
CA GLY A 180 -20.37 12.97 -18.87
C GLY A 180 -19.78 12.53 -17.52
N VAL A 181 -19.33 13.46 -16.69
CA VAL A 181 -18.90 13.22 -15.32
C VAL A 181 -19.87 13.91 -14.38
N VAL A 182 -20.53 13.16 -13.50
CA VAL A 182 -21.48 13.72 -12.53
C VAL A 182 -20.82 13.82 -11.16
N GLY A 183 -20.53 15.06 -10.73
CA GLY A 183 -19.89 15.36 -9.45
C GLY A 183 -18.36 15.50 -9.57
N LEU A 184 -17.81 16.58 -9.01
CA LEU A 184 -16.38 16.94 -9.06
C LEU A 184 -15.69 16.81 -7.69
N GLY A 185 -15.76 15.62 -7.10
CA GLY A 185 -14.90 15.22 -5.98
C GLY A 185 -13.60 14.56 -6.46
N GLY A 186 -12.91 13.82 -5.58
CA GLY A 186 -11.65 13.13 -5.93
C GLY A 186 -11.77 12.21 -7.16
N LEU A 187 -12.79 11.33 -7.18
CA LEU A 187 -13.07 10.46 -8.33
C LEU A 187 -13.44 11.28 -9.58
N GLY A 188 -14.36 12.24 -9.46
CA GLY A 188 -14.77 13.08 -10.59
C GLY A 188 -13.60 13.78 -11.27
N HIS A 189 -12.70 14.34 -10.46
CA HIS A 189 -11.49 15.00 -10.94
C HIS A 189 -10.56 14.04 -11.71
N MET A 190 -10.38 12.81 -11.21
CA MET A 190 -9.59 11.78 -11.90
C MET A 190 -10.26 11.29 -13.19
N ALA A 191 -11.58 11.10 -13.18
CA ALA A 191 -12.35 10.72 -14.37
C ALA A 191 -12.20 11.76 -15.50
N VAL A 192 -12.28 13.06 -15.18
CA VAL A 192 -12.06 14.14 -16.15
C VAL A 192 -10.64 14.07 -16.71
N LYS A 193 -9.61 13.93 -15.86
CA LYS A 193 -8.21 13.86 -16.29
C LYS A 193 -7.94 12.69 -17.24
N PHE A 194 -8.40 11.48 -16.90
CA PHE A 194 -8.21 10.31 -17.76
C PHE A 194 -8.98 10.42 -19.07
N ALA A 195 -10.26 10.81 -19.04
CA ALA A 195 -11.04 10.97 -20.25
C ALA A 195 -10.43 12.02 -21.20
N LYS A 196 -9.94 13.15 -20.68
CA LYS A 196 -9.21 14.14 -21.48
C LYS A 196 -7.90 13.58 -22.05
N ALA A 197 -7.14 12.80 -21.27
CA ALA A 197 -5.90 12.17 -21.73
C ALA A 197 -6.14 11.13 -22.83
N PHE A 198 -7.29 10.45 -22.84
CA PHE A 198 -7.71 9.56 -23.91
C PHE A 198 -8.19 10.29 -25.18
N GLY A 199 -8.26 11.62 -25.17
CA GLY A 199 -8.76 12.41 -26.29
C GLY A 199 -10.29 12.48 -26.36
N CYS A 200 -11.00 12.21 -25.27
CA CYS A 200 -12.44 12.33 -25.19
C CYS A 200 -12.88 13.80 -24.96
N ASN A 201 -14.10 14.11 -25.37
CA ASN A 201 -14.82 15.32 -25.02
C ASN A 201 -15.53 15.11 -23.67
N VAL A 202 -15.28 15.98 -22.69
CA VAL A 202 -15.80 15.81 -21.34
C VAL A 202 -16.77 16.93 -20.98
N THR A 203 -17.95 16.56 -20.48
CA THR A 203 -18.93 17.46 -19.85
C THR A 203 -18.99 17.12 -18.37
N HIS A 204 -18.90 18.11 -17.48
CA HIS A 204 -18.86 17.92 -16.03
C HIS A 204 -19.61 19.03 -15.29
#